data_AF-A0A182U7S0-F1
#
_entry.id   AF-A0A182U7S0-F1
#
_cell.length_a   1.000
_cell.length_b   1.000
_cell.length_c   1.000
_cell.angle_alpha   90.00
_cell.angle_beta   90.00
_cell.angle_gamma   90.00
#
_symmetry.space_group_name_H-M   'P 1'
#
loop_
_entity.id
_entity.type
_entity.pdbx_description
1 polymer ?
#
loop_
_entity_poly.entity_id
_entity_poly.type
_entity_poly.pdbx_seq_one_letter_code
_entity_poly.pdbx_strand_id
1 'polypeptide(L)'
;MMVSHHPPMAAQYCEGRGWRCWQEFTMTSKFRGKYIQIVPLGYAHVEFPATGNRYTWRKVTTTVHNIIVGKLWVDNHGDMEIFGERNAKGVKCHLKYLPYSYFTRDTQRRVKGVVMDSSNQVKWVVNGTWDSKIEIAPVTSTSGSTENPVYKTGNYKTAWTRRMPPPDSDRYYNFTLLACQLNEPEPGVAPTDSRLRPDQRLMEDGKWNESNQEKLRLEEGQRARRRQREAEAETAAAEGRPYPPYEPIWFGKEKEEGTDNLVHVYNGTYWDAKAKGDWSKCSTIF
;
A
#
# COMPACT_ATOMS: atom_id res chain seq x y z
N MET A 1 4.91 -8.06 -5.33
CA MET A 1 4.57 -9.42 -5.79
C MET A 1 3.26 -9.85 -5.18
N MET A 2 2.38 -10.50 -5.95
CA MET A 2 1.19 -11.15 -5.39
C MET A 2 1.61 -12.43 -4.65
N VAL A 3 1.33 -12.50 -3.35
CA VAL A 3 1.76 -13.61 -2.46
C VAL A 3 0.60 -14.51 -2.04
N SER A 4 -0.64 -14.01 -2.11
CA SER A 4 -1.85 -14.80 -1.97
C SER A 4 -2.97 -14.28 -2.86
N HIS A 5 -3.85 -15.18 -3.32
CA HIS A 5 -5.07 -14.84 -4.05
C HIS A 5 -6.33 -14.88 -3.18
N HIS A 6 -6.35 -15.75 -2.16
CA HIS A 6 -7.47 -15.91 -1.25
C HIS A 6 -6.97 -15.99 0.21
N PRO A 7 -7.08 -14.90 0.99
CA PRO A 7 -7.45 -13.54 0.56
C PRO A 7 -6.38 -12.93 -0.36
N PRO A 8 -6.72 -11.93 -1.21
CA PRO A 8 -5.76 -11.27 -2.08
C PRO A 8 -4.75 -10.50 -1.23
N MET A 9 -3.47 -10.76 -1.46
CA MET A 9 -2.37 -10.19 -0.69
C MET A 9 -1.17 -9.95 -1.59
N ALA A 10 -0.56 -8.78 -1.44
CA ALA A 10 0.66 -8.41 -2.11
C ALA A 10 1.74 -8.09 -1.09
N ALA A 11 2.94 -8.61 -1.30
CA ALA A 11 4.13 -8.19 -0.57
C ALA A 11 4.93 -7.21 -1.43
N GLN A 12 5.45 -6.15 -0.81
CA GLN A 12 6.25 -5.13 -1.45
C GLN A 12 7.52 -4.90 -0.65
N TYR A 13 8.62 -4.70 -1.38
CA TYR A 13 9.90 -4.26 -0.85
C TYR A 13 10.50 -3.21 -1.77
N CYS A 14 11.11 -2.18 -1.20
CA CYS A 14 11.73 -1.08 -1.92
C CYS A 14 12.95 -0.59 -1.13
N GLU A 15 14.04 -0.32 -1.83
CA GLU A 15 15.22 0.33 -1.29
C GLU A 15 15.45 1.64 -2.02
N GLY A 16 15.84 2.66 -1.26
CA GLY A 16 16.24 3.95 -1.78
C GLY A 16 17.55 4.42 -1.16
N ARG A 17 17.87 5.69 -1.34
CA ARG A 17 19.10 6.29 -0.79
C ARG A 17 18.99 6.41 0.73
N GLY A 18 19.55 5.44 1.45
CA GLY A 18 19.63 5.44 2.91
C GLY A 18 18.36 4.98 3.62
N TRP A 19 17.41 4.39 2.91
CA TRP A 19 16.18 3.84 3.51
C TRP A 19 15.73 2.58 2.79
N ARG A 20 15.01 1.73 3.53
CA ARG A 20 14.30 0.57 2.99
C ARG A 20 12.86 0.58 3.51
N CYS A 21 11.92 0.22 2.65
CA CYS A 21 10.49 0.23 2.93
C CYS A 21 9.87 -1.08 2.46
N TRP A 22 9.02 -1.66 3.30
CA TRP A 22 8.33 -2.89 2.97
C TRP A 22 6.95 -2.92 3.61
N GLN A 23 6.07 -3.71 3.02
CA GLN A 23 4.72 -3.91 3.52
C GLN A 23 4.16 -5.21 2.98
N GLU A 24 3.31 -5.83 3.78
CA GLU A 24 2.31 -6.77 3.29
C GLU A 24 0.98 -6.01 3.22
N PHE A 25 0.35 -6.08 2.05
CA PHE A 25 -0.87 -5.36 1.76
C PHE A 25 -1.97 -6.33 1.38
N THR A 26 -3.00 -6.37 2.21
CA THR A 26 -4.31 -6.94 1.89
C THR A 26 -5.39 -5.93 2.21
N MET A 27 -6.61 -6.16 1.75
CA MET A 27 -7.72 -5.24 1.98
C MET A 27 -9.02 -6.00 2.12
N THR A 28 -9.96 -5.40 2.84
CA THR A 28 -11.38 -5.77 2.77
C THR A 28 -12.16 -4.65 2.13
N SER A 29 -13.14 -4.99 1.31
CA SER A 29 -14.05 -4.04 0.68
C SER A 29 -15.48 -4.27 1.15
N LYS A 30 -16.21 -3.21 1.49
CA LYS A 30 -17.63 -3.26 1.86
C LYS A 30 -18.43 -2.32 0.99
N PHE A 31 -19.34 -2.86 0.17
CA PHE A 31 -20.32 -2.08 -0.57
C PHE A 31 -21.46 -1.67 0.38
N ARG A 32 -21.78 -0.37 0.41
CA ARG A 32 -22.81 0.23 1.29
C ARG A 32 -23.86 0.98 0.47
N GLY A 33 -24.24 0.43 -0.69
CA GLY A 33 -25.17 1.05 -1.62
C GLY A 33 -24.53 2.19 -2.38
N LYS A 34 -24.41 3.37 -1.77
CA LYS A 34 -23.91 4.58 -2.45
C LYS A 34 -22.38 4.67 -2.54
N TYR A 35 -21.65 3.90 -1.74
CA TYR A 35 -20.19 3.94 -1.67
C TYR A 35 -19.59 2.56 -1.41
N ILE A 36 -18.33 2.37 -1.81
CA ILE A 36 -17.49 1.24 -1.42
C ILE A 36 -16.47 1.74 -0.42
N GLN A 37 -16.39 1.07 0.73
CA GLN A 37 -15.35 1.31 1.71
C GLN A 37 -14.25 0.27 1.54
N ILE A 38 -13.02 0.71 1.37
CA ILE A 38 -11.81 -0.10 1.24
C ILE A 38 -11.01 0.10 2.53
N VAL A 39 -10.78 -1.01 3.25
CA VAL A 39 -10.04 -1.02 4.49
C VAL A 39 -8.74 -1.78 4.27
N PRO A 40 -7.61 -1.07 4.13
CA PRO A 40 -6.28 -1.69 4.13
C PRO A 40 -6.03 -2.46 5.43
N LEU A 41 -5.42 -3.61 5.28
CA LEU A 41 -4.97 -4.47 6.36
C LEU A 41 -3.46 -4.69 6.23
N GLY A 42 -2.80 -4.95 7.35
CA GLY A 42 -1.35 -5.07 7.43
C GLY A 42 -0.65 -3.76 7.78
N TYR A 43 0.63 -3.89 8.09
CA TYR A 43 1.53 -2.80 8.42
C TYR A 43 2.45 -2.48 7.25
N ALA A 44 2.79 -1.19 7.15
CA ALA A 44 3.93 -0.73 6.37
C ALA A 44 5.06 -0.35 7.32
N HIS A 45 6.28 -0.55 6.85
CA HIS A 45 7.50 -0.30 7.60
C HIS A 45 8.46 0.52 6.77
N VAL A 46 9.18 1.43 7.43
CA VAL A 46 10.37 2.08 6.87
C VAL A 46 11.50 2.02 7.87
N GLU A 47 12.70 1.75 7.39
CA GLU A 47 13.91 1.71 8.19
C GLU A 47 14.98 2.59 7.56
N PHE A 48 15.72 3.28 8.43
CA PHE A 48 16.88 4.10 8.10
C PHE A 48 18.13 3.44 8.70
N PRO A 49 18.85 2.58 7.95
CA PRO A 49 19.94 1.77 8.51
C PRO A 49 21.03 2.60 9.19
N ALA A 50 21.35 3.78 8.66
CA ALA A 50 22.39 4.66 9.21
C ALA A 50 22.09 5.15 10.63
N THR A 51 20.81 5.33 10.98
CA THR A 51 20.41 5.76 12.33
C THR A 51 19.85 4.61 13.18
N GLY A 52 19.55 3.46 12.57
CA GLY A 52 18.84 2.35 13.21
C GLY A 52 17.37 2.66 13.51
N ASN A 53 16.82 3.78 13.02
CA ASN A 53 15.42 4.13 13.23
C ASN A 53 14.54 3.28 12.33
N ARG A 54 13.48 2.70 12.93
CA ARG A 54 12.40 2.04 12.20
C ARG A 54 11.08 2.67 12.59
N TYR A 55 10.17 2.80 11.62
CA TYR A 55 8.82 3.28 11.85
C TYR A 55 7.81 2.34 11.20
N THR A 56 6.69 2.13 11.87
CA THR A 56 5.64 1.22 11.46
C THR A 56 4.28 1.89 11.57
N TRP A 57 3.40 1.68 10.58
CA TRP A 57 2.06 2.27 10.57
C TRP A 57 1.05 1.43 9.79
N ARG A 58 -0.24 1.69 10.03
CA ARG A 58 -1.36 1.18 9.22
C ARG A 58 -1.94 2.29 8.36
N LYS A 59 -2.44 1.94 7.18
CA LYS A 59 -3.09 2.89 6.28
C LYS A 59 -4.52 3.18 6.72
N VAL A 60 -4.99 4.39 6.46
CA VAL A 60 -6.38 4.81 6.73
C VAL A 60 -7.37 4.15 5.75
N THR A 61 -8.65 4.26 6.07
CA THR A 61 -9.72 3.78 5.21
C THR A 61 -9.88 4.70 3.99
N THR A 62 -10.16 4.11 2.83
CA THR A 62 -10.53 4.83 1.61
C THR A 62 -12.00 4.57 1.30
N THR A 63 -12.79 5.61 1.08
CA THR A 63 -14.18 5.50 0.63
C THR A 63 -14.30 6.03 -0.80
N VAL A 64 -14.85 5.21 -1.69
CA VAL A 64 -15.22 5.62 -3.06
C VAL A 64 -16.72 5.90 -3.08
N HIS A 65 -17.09 7.16 -3.23
CA HIS A 65 -18.48 7.61 -3.23
C HIS A 65 -19.08 7.63 -4.64
N ASN A 66 -20.41 7.63 -4.71
CA ASN A 66 -21.20 7.77 -5.95
C ASN A 66 -21.00 6.64 -6.97
N ILE A 67 -20.77 5.43 -6.48
CA ILE A 67 -20.50 4.24 -7.33
C ILE A 67 -21.66 3.82 -8.23
N ILE A 68 -22.89 4.24 -7.90
CA ILE A 68 -24.09 3.95 -8.70
C ILE A 68 -24.46 5.16 -9.57
N VAL A 69 -24.55 6.35 -8.95
CA VAL A 69 -25.03 7.57 -9.61
C VAL A 69 -24.20 8.78 -9.15
N GLY A 70 -23.82 9.62 -10.12
CA GLY A 70 -23.09 10.86 -9.91
C GLY A 70 -21.59 10.73 -10.22
N LYS A 71 -20.86 11.84 -10.05
CA LYS A 71 -19.40 11.84 -10.23
C LYS A 71 -18.74 11.08 -9.08
N LEU A 72 -17.94 10.06 -9.43
CA LEU A 72 -17.10 9.33 -8.48
C LEU A 72 -16.12 10.30 -7.81
N TRP A 73 -15.94 10.12 -6.50
CA TRP A 73 -14.88 10.82 -5.77
C TRP A 73 -14.40 9.97 -4.59
N VAL A 74 -13.18 10.26 -4.16
CA VAL A 74 -12.46 9.48 -3.15
C VAL A 74 -12.27 10.31 -1.89
N ASP A 75 -12.53 9.68 -0.74
CA ASP A 75 -12.20 10.18 0.58
C ASP A 75 -11.22 9.25 1.29
N ASN A 76 -10.24 9.82 2.00
CA ASN A 76 -9.37 9.07 2.90
C ASN A 76 -9.62 9.58 4.31
N HIS A 77 -9.99 8.69 5.23
CA HIS A 77 -10.44 9.07 6.57
C HIS A 77 -10.10 8.03 7.64
N GLY A 78 -10.07 8.49 8.88
CA GLY A 78 -9.73 7.69 10.06
C GLY A 78 -8.41 8.11 10.69
N ASP A 79 -8.03 7.39 11.75
CA ASP A 79 -6.82 7.63 12.50
C ASP A 79 -5.68 6.75 11.96
N MET A 80 -4.50 7.35 11.80
CA MET A 80 -3.25 6.68 11.46
C MET A 80 -2.25 6.95 12.58
N GLU A 81 -1.71 5.87 13.12
CA GLU A 81 -0.65 5.94 14.11
C GLU A 81 0.65 5.40 13.51
N ILE A 82 1.70 6.21 13.61
CA ILE A 82 3.05 5.84 13.21
C ILE A 82 3.86 5.70 14.50
N PHE A 83 4.41 4.51 14.73
CA PHE A 83 5.19 4.22 15.93
C PHE A 83 6.65 4.01 15.55
N GLY A 84 7.54 4.60 16.33
CA GLY A 84 8.97 4.35 16.26
C GLY A 84 9.35 3.06 16.98
N GLU A 85 10.21 2.29 16.35
CA GLU A 85 10.83 1.06 16.84
C GLU A 85 12.36 1.22 16.86
N ARG A 86 13.04 0.29 17.51
CA ARG A 86 14.52 0.29 17.65
C ARG A 86 15.00 1.64 18.20
N ASN A 87 15.88 2.36 17.49
CA ASN A 87 16.41 3.64 17.96
C ASN A 87 15.36 4.77 17.97
N ALA A 88 14.23 4.59 17.27
CA ALA A 88 13.10 5.51 17.33
C ALA A 88 12.07 5.14 18.42
N LYS A 89 12.35 4.12 19.26
CA LYS A 89 11.41 3.62 20.27
C LYS A 89 10.89 4.76 21.16
N GLY A 90 9.56 4.83 21.26
CA GLY A 90 8.85 5.85 22.05
C GLY A 90 8.43 7.08 21.24
N VAL A 91 9.02 7.34 20.08
CA VAL A 91 8.52 8.37 19.15
C VAL A 91 7.19 7.90 18.55
N LYS A 92 6.19 8.77 18.52
CA LYS A 92 4.86 8.47 17.96
C LYS A 92 4.37 9.64 17.12
N CYS A 93 3.68 9.36 16.02
CA CYS A 93 2.90 10.35 15.29
C CYS A 93 1.45 9.88 15.20
N HIS A 94 0.53 10.73 15.66
CA HIS A 94 -0.90 10.48 15.52
C HIS A 94 -1.44 11.44 14.45
N LEU A 95 -1.96 10.88 13.36
CA LEU A 95 -2.57 11.60 12.26
C LEU A 95 -4.06 11.27 12.20
N LYS A 96 -4.91 12.29 12.09
CA LYS A 96 -6.34 12.18 11.92
C LYS A 96 -6.74 12.73 10.57
N TYR A 97 -7.22 11.85 9.71
CA TYR A 97 -7.80 12.17 8.42
C TYR A 97 -9.30 12.42 8.65
N LEU A 98 -9.72 13.67 8.55
CA LEU A 98 -11.09 14.04 8.84
C LEU A 98 -12.01 13.51 7.74
N PRO A 99 -13.04 12.71 8.09
CA PRO A 99 -13.99 12.21 7.10
C PRO A 99 -14.75 13.38 6.48
N TYR A 100 -15.09 13.23 5.20
CA TYR A 100 -16.01 14.15 4.56
C TYR A 100 -17.33 14.23 5.34
N SER A 101 -17.81 15.45 5.58
CA SER A 101 -19.11 15.70 6.19
C SER A 101 -19.79 16.90 5.55
N TYR A 102 -21.07 16.74 5.20
CA TYR A 102 -21.92 17.83 4.71
C TYR A 102 -22.23 18.87 5.79
N PHE A 103 -22.14 18.49 7.07
CA PHE A 103 -22.59 19.31 8.19
C PHE A 103 -21.49 20.18 8.80
N THR A 104 -20.23 19.95 8.41
CA THR A 104 -19.07 20.69 8.93
C THR A 104 -18.57 21.69 7.90
N ARG A 105 -18.20 22.89 8.34
CA ARG A 105 -17.48 23.88 7.52
C ARG A 105 -15.98 23.58 7.42
N ASP A 106 -15.53 22.44 7.94
CA ASP A 106 -14.14 22.04 7.86
C ASP A 106 -13.67 21.92 6.41
N THR A 107 -12.40 22.25 6.19
CA THR A 107 -11.74 22.00 4.91
C THR A 107 -11.81 20.51 4.60
N GLN A 108 -12.35 20.15 3.44
CA GLN A 108 -12.39 18.76 2.98
C GLN A 108 -10.97 18.20 2.87
N ARG A 109 -10.83 16.88 3.06
CA ARG A 109 -9.55 16.15 2.92
C ARG A 109 -8.47 16.59 3.91
N ARG A 110 -8.89 17.24 5.00
CA ARG A 110 -7.99 17.74 6.03
C ARG A 110 -7.34 16.60 6.80
N VAL A 111 -6.05 16.77 7.03
CA VAL A 111 -5.23 15.93 7.90
C VAL A 111 -4.70 16.83 9.01
N LYS A 112 -4.88 16.41 10.25
CA LYS A 112 -4.28 17.05 11.43
C LYS A 112 -3.56 16.01 12.25
N GLY A 113 -2.55 16.40 13.00
CA GLY A 113 -1.84 15.44 13.84
C GLY A 113 -0.77 16.07 14.71
N VAL A 114 -0.12 15.19 15.48
CA VAL A 114 0.94 15.56 16.41
C VAL A 114 2.05 14.50 16.40
N VAL A 115 3.29 14.94 16.55
CA VAL A 115 4.44 14.07 16.79
C VAL A 115 4.88 14.21 18.24
N MET A 116 5.00 13.09 18.93
CA MET A 116 5.35 12.97 20.34
C MET A 116 6.71 12.29 20.49
N ASP A 117 7.47 12.72 21.50
CA ASP A 117 8.68 12.02 21.93
C ASP A 117 8.37 10.82 22.84
N SER A 118 9.41 10.14 23.31
CA SER A 118 9.32 9.00 24.24
C SER A 118 8.68 9.33 25.59
N SER A 119 8.59 10.60 25.95
CA SER A 119 7.92 11.09 27.17
C SER A 119 6.47 11.49 26.91
N ASN A 120 5.91 11.14 25.75
CA ASN A 120 4.59 11.57 25.26
C ASN A 120 4.40 13.09 25.18
N GLN A 121 5.49 13.87 25.12
CA GLN A 121 5.39 15.31 24.92
C GLN A 121 5.25 15.60 23.43
N VAL A 122 4.24 16.38 23.05
CA VAL A 122 4.08 16.84 21.67
C VAL A 122 5.18 17.82 21.31
N LYS A 123 5.97 17.48 20.29
CA LYS A 123 7.06 18.31 19.75
C LYS A 123 6.72 18.97 18.43
N TRP A 124 5.81 18.38 17.65
CA TRP A 124 5.39 18.92 16.36
C TRP A 124 3.88 18.82 16.17
N VAL A 125 3.31 19.81 15.51
CA VAL A 125 1.95 19.78 14.97
C VAL A 125 2.03 19.55 13.47
N VAL A 126 1.17 18.68 12.95
CA VAL A 126 0.98 18.39 11.53
C VAL A 126 -0.38 18.92 11.10
N ASN A 127 -0.45 19.64 9.99
CA ASN A 127 -1.70 20.16 9.44
C ASN A 127 -1.62 20.24 7.91
N GLY A 128 -2.74 20.07 7.21
CA GLY A 128 -2.81 20.21 5.76
C GLY A 128 -3.98 19.47 5.14
N THR A 129 -3.90 19.22 3.84
CA THR A 129 -4.84 18.32 3.14
C THR A 129 -4.07 17.27 2.36
N TRP A 130 -4.56 16.02 2.39
CA TRP A 130 -3.85 14.90 1.76
C TRP A 130 -3.79 15.00 0.23
N ASP A 131 -4.60 15.87 -0.38
CA ASP A 131 -4.68 16.09 -1.82
C ASP A 131 -3.96 17.36 -2.30
N SER A 132 -3.30 18.11 -1.41
CA SER A 132 -2.61 19.36 -1.77
C SER A 132 -1.25 19.50 -1.10
N LYS A 133 -1.20 19.68 0.23
CA LYS A 133 0.07 19.88 0.97
C LYS A 133 -0.06 19.48 2.44
N ILE A 134 1.07 19.13 3.05
CA ILE A 134 1.23 18.88 4.48
C ILE A 134 2.28 19.84 5.02
N GLU A 135 1.97 20.48 6.14
CA GLU A 135 2.81 21.44 6.84
C GLU A 135 3.02 20.99 8.28
N ILE A 136 4.20 21.31 8.82
CA ILE A 136 4.59 20.98 10.19
C ILE A 136 5.09 22.24 10.90
N ALA A 137 4.82 22.33 12.21
CA ALA A 137 5.34 23.40 13.04
C ALA A 137 5.84 22.83 14.38
N PRO A 138 6.98 23.31 14.90
CA PRO A 138 7.46 22.90 16.21
C PRO A 138 6.56 23.48 17.30
N VAL A 139 6.29 22.73 18.35
CA VAL A 139 5.58 23.21 19.54
C VAL A 139 6.54 23.99 20.42
N THR A 140 6.17 25.23 20.77
CA THR A 140 6.97 26.11 21.63
C THR A 140 6.50 26.07 23.08
N SER A 141 5.20 25.84 23.30
CA SER A 141 4.61 25.67 24.63
C SER A 141 3.25 24.99 24.53
N THR A 142 2.88 24.26 25.57
CA THR A 142 1.57 23.60 25.70
C THR A 142 0.80 24.21 26.86
N SER A 143 -0.48 24.53 26.65
CA SER A 143 -1.41 25.01 27.67
C SER A 143 -2.71 24.21 27.63
N GLY A 144 -3.66 24.47 28.54
CA GLY A 144 -4.93 23.74 28.60
C GLY A 144 -4.84 22.48 29.46
N SER A 145 -5.91 21.68 29.47
CA SER A 145 -5.95 20.43 30.23
C SER A 145 -5.29 19.29 29.46
N THR A 146 -4.98 18.20 30.16
CA THR A 146 -4.44 16.98 29.54
C THR A 146 -5.40 16.41 28.48
N GLU A 147 -6.71 16.57 28.66
CA GLU A 147 -7.74 16.10 27.72
C GLU A 147 -7.94 17.04 26.52
N ASN A 148 -7.71 18.34 26.72
CA ASN A 148 -7.86 19.36 25.69
C ASN A 148 -6.65 20.29 25.63
N PRO A 149 -5.49 19.77 25.20
CA PRO A 149 -4.27 20.56 25.11
C PRO A 149 -4.35 21.57 23.95
N VAL A 150 -3.81 22.76 24.21
CA VAL A 150 -3.65 23.84 23.23
C VAL A 150 -2.16 24.01 22.98
N TYR A 151 -1.74 23.76 21.74
CA TYR A 151 -0.32 23.86 21.35
C TYR A 151 -0.04 25.23 20.73
N LYS A 152 0.82 26.01 21.38
CA LYS A 152 1.44 27.18 20.75
C LYS A 152 2.57 26.67 19.85
N THR A 153 2.55 27.11 18.59
CA THR A 153 3.47 26.63 17.56
C THR A 153 4.36 27.77 17.06
N GLY A 154 5.55 27.39 16.59
CA GLY A 154 6.38 28.27 15.77
C GLY A 154 5.85 28.38 14.33
N ASN A 155 6.69 28.86 13.42
CA ASN A 155 6.30 29.00 12.01
C ASN A 155 6.12 27.62 11.36
N TYR A 156 5.03 27.49 10.59
CA TYR A 156 4.79 26.33 9.75
C TYR A 156 5.79 26.27 8.60
N LYS A 157 6.24 25.05 8.30
CA LYS A 157 7.06 24.72 7.14
C LYS A 157 6.36 23.64 6.33
N THR A 158 6.41 23.74 5.01
CA THR A 158 5.87 22.72 4.12
C THR A 158 6.75 21.48 4.15
N ALA A 159 6.18 20.34 4.57
CA ALA A 159 6.85 19.04 4.61
C ALA A 159 6.59 18.22 3.33
N TRP A 160 5.45 18.43 2.69
CA TRP A 160 5.10 17.76 1.44
C TRP A 160 4.12 18.61 0.62
N THR A 161 4.24 18.56 -0.70
CA THR A 161 3.30 19.16 -1.65
C THR A 161 3.01 18.15 -2.76
N ARG A 162 1.75 18.08 -3.17
CA ARG A 162 1.29 17.27 -4.30
C ARG A 162 1.93 17.76 -5.59
N ARG A 163 2.37 16.81 -6.42
CA ARG A 163 2.63 17.05 -7.84
C ARG A 163 1.33 16.87 -8.62
N MET A 164 0.93 17.90 -9.35
CA MET A 164 -0.29 17.83 -10.17
C MET A 164 -0.08 16.85 -11.34
N PRO A 165 -1.12 16.10 -11.74
CA PRO A 165 -1.06 15.26 -12.93
C PRO A 165 -0.91 16.13 -14.20
N PRO A 166 -0.52 15.53 -15.34
CA PRO A 166 -0.48 16.24 -16.63
C PRO A 166 -1.84 16.90 -16.98
N PRO A 167 -1.84 18.02 -17.72
CA PRO A 167 -3.06 18.77 -18.05
C PRO A 167 -4.17 17.96 -18.74
N ASP A 168 -3.81 16.90 -19.47
CA ASP A 168 -4.69 16.01 -20.24
C ASP A 168 -4.90 14.64 -19.57
N SER A 169 -4.55 14.53 -18.28
CA SER A 169 -4.68 13.28 -17.52
C SER A 169 -6.11 12.73 -17.48
N ASP A 170 -7.13 13.56 -17.65
CA ASP A 170 -8.53 13.14 -17.75
C ASP A 170 -8.80 12.18 -18.92
N ARG A 171 -7.99 12.27 -19.99
CA ARG A 171 -8.00 11.34 -21.13
C ARG A 171 -7.33 10.01 -20.82
N TYR A 172 -6.53 9.95 -19.77
CA TYR A 172 -5.70 8.82 -19.37
C TYR A 172 -5.98 8.43 -17.92
N TYR A 173 -7.26 8.14 -17.62
CA TYR A 173 -7.71 7.63 -16.32
C TYR A 173 -7.40 8.53 -15.11
N ASN A 174 -7.15 9.83 -15.33
CA ASN A 174 -6.68 10.79 -14.32
C ASN A 174 -5.35 10.37 -13.66
N PHE A 175 -4.49 9.69 -14.40
CA PHE A 175 -3.19 9.24 -13.90
C PHE A 175 -2.24 10.41 -13.59
N THR A 176 -1.46 10.22 -12.53
CA THR A 176 -0.25 11.02 -12.31
C THR A 176 0.84 10.59 -13.29
N LEU A 177 1.83 11.44 -13.54
CA LEU A 177 2.99 11.06 -14.38
C LEU A 177 3.66 9.77 -13.88
N LEU A 178 3.82 9.64 -12.56
CA LEU A 178 4.38 8.43 -11.97
C LEU A 178 3.54 7.19 -12.32
N ALA A 179 2.21 7.28 -12.24
CA ALA A 179 1.32 6.17 -12.57
C ALA A 179 1.45 5.75 -14.04
N CYS A 180 1.57 6.71 -14.97
CA CYS A 180 1.81 6.42 -16.38
C CYS A 180 3.14 5.65 -16.59
N GLN A 181 4.18 6.02 -15.85
CA GLN A 181 5.51 5.40 -15.96
C GLN A 181 5.58 3.98 -15.37
N LEU A 182 4.63 3.58 -14.51
CA LEU A 182 4.68 2.27 -13.85
C LEU A 182 4.59 1.10 -14.83
N ASN A 183 3.87 1.26 -15.95
CA ASN A 183 3.68 0.19 -16.93
C ASN A 183 4.42 0.44 -18.26
N GLU A 184 5.36 1.39 -18.28
CA GLU A 184 6.27 1.57 -19.42
C GLU A 184 7.12 0.31 -19.62
N PRO A 185 7.26 -0.22 -20.85
CA PRO A 185 8.05 -1.42 -21.12
C PRO A 185 9.49 -1.31 -20.63
N GLU A 186 9.97 -2.36 -19.99
CA GLU A 186 11.34 -2.44 -19.47
C GLU A 186 11.96 -3.79 -19.87
N PRO A 187 13.13 -3.81 -20.53
CA PRO A 187 13.79 -5.05 -20.90
C PRO A 187 14.33 -5.80 -19.68
N GLY A 188 14.45 -7.12 -19.80
CA GLY A 188 15.08 -7.96 -18.77
C GLY A 188 14.33 -8.00 -17.45
N VAL A 189 13.01 -7.81 -17.45
CA VAL A 189 12.15 -8.11 -16.29
C VAL A 189 11.74 -9.58 -16.27
N ALA A 190 11.31 -10.07 -15.11
CA ALA A 190 10.82 -11.43 -14.97
C ALA A 190 9.61 -11.69 -15.89
N PRO A 191 9.39 -12.92 -16.38
CA PRO A 191 8.22 -13.25 -17.20
C PRO A 191 6.88 -13.05 -16.46
N THR A 192 6.92 -12.94 -15.14
CA THR A 192 5.75 -12.65 -14.28
C THR A 192 5.53 -11.14 -14.04
N ASP A 193 6.34 -10.25 -14.61
CA ASP A 193 6.22 -8.80 -14.42
C ASP A 193 4.92 -8.26 -15.05
N SER A 194 4.25 -7.33 -14.37
CA SER A 194 2.95 -6.81 -14.82
C SER A 194 3.02 -6.07 -16.17
N ARG A 195 4.20 -5.57 -16.57
CA ARG A 195 4.40 -4.95 -17.90
C ARG A 195 4.19 -5.92 -19.05
N LEU A 196 4.40 -7.21 -18.80
CA LEU A 196 4.22 -8.29 -19.76
C LEU A 196 2.81 -8.89 -19.71
N ARG A 197 1.92 -8.37 -18.84
CA ARG A 197 0.56 -8.86 -18.70
C ARG A 197 -0.27 -8.43 -19.93
N PRO A 198 -0.69 -9.38 -20.79
CA PRO A 198 -1.14 -9.06 -22.14
C PRO A 198 -2.52 -8.38 -22.19
N ASP A 199 -3.47 -8.76 -21.33
CA ASP A 199 -4.79 -8.10 -21.24
C ASP A 199 -4.64 -6.60 -20.89
N GLN A 200 -3.76 -6.27 -19.95
CA GLN A 200 -3.48 -4.90 -19.53
C GLN A 200 -2.77 -4.10 -20.63
N ARG A 201 -1.80 -4.69 -21.36
CA ARG A 201 -1.15 -4.03 -22.51
C ARG A 201 -2.15 -3.72 -23.61
N LEU A 202 -2.99 -4.68 -23.97
CA LEU A 202 -4.04 -4.49 -24.98
C LEU A 202 -5.03 -3.39 -24.58
N MET A 203 -5.34 -3.28 -23.29
CA MET A 203 -6.18 -2.19 -22.76
C MET A 203 -5.51 -0.82 -22.92
N GLU A 204 -4.21 -0.72 -22.62
CA GLU A 204 -3.43 0.51 -22.80
C GLU A 204 -3.34 0.94 -24.28
N ASP A 205 -3.29 -0.03 -25.20
CA ASP A 205 -3.28 0.21 -26.65
C ASP A 205 -4.69 0.47 -27.22
N GLY A 206 -5.73 0.52 -26.38
CA GLY A 206 -7.13 0.74 -26.79
C GLY A 206 -7.80 -0.45 -27.48
N LYS A 207 -7.19 -1.64 -27.45
CA LYS A 207 -7.69 -2.88 -28.05
C LYS A 207 -8.62 -3.63 -27.07
N TRP A 208 -9.75 -3.00 -26.76
CA TRP A 208 -10.67 -3.45 -25.70
C TRP A 208 -11.22 -4.88 -25.88
N ASN A 209 -11.54 -5.29 -27.10
CA ASN A 209 -12.09 -6.63 -27.36
C ASN A 209 -11.03 -7.72 -27.14
N GLU A 210 -9.83 -7.53 -27.67
CA GLU A 210 -8.70 -8.44 -27.48
C GLU A 210 -8.30 -8.49 -26.00
N SER A 211 -8.26 -7.35 -25.33
CA SER A 211 -8.00 -7.25 -23.88
C SER A 211 -8.98 -8.10 -23.07
N ASN A 212 -10.28 -8.01 -23.37
CA ASN A 212 -11.30 -8.79 -22.67
C ASN A 212 -11.18 -10.29 -22.90
N GLN A 213 -10.87 -10.72 -24.13
CA GLN A 213 -10.63 -12.14 -24.45
C GLN A 213 -9.42 -12.67 -23.69
N GLU A 214 -8.33 -11.90 -23.68
CA GLU A 214 -7.10 -12.28 -23.01
C GLU A 214 -7.27 -12.32 -21.49
N LYS A 215 -8.03 -11.38 -20.93
CA LYS A 215 -8.40 -11.39 -19.51
C LYS A 215 -9.12 -12.68 -19.13
N LEU A 216 -10.09 -13.13 -19.94
CA LEU A 216 -10.81 -14.38 -19.69
C LEU A 216 -9.85 -15.58 -19.72
N ARG A 217 -8.97 -15.66 -20.73
CA ARG A 217 -7.96 -16.72 -20.85
C ARG A 217 -7.05 -16.79 -19.62
N LEU A 218 -6.57 -15.64 -19.14
CA LEU A 218 -5.71 -15.54 -17.96
C LEU A 218 -6.44 -15.97 -16.67
N GLU A 219 -7.67 -15.48 -16.46
CA GLU A 219 -8.47 -15.83 -15.27
C GLU A 219 -8.85 -17.32 -15.27
N GLU A 220 -9.24 -17.88 -16.41
CA GLU A 220 -9.56 -19.31 -16.55
C GLU A 220 -8.33 -20.18 -16.30
N GLY A 221 -7.17 -19.80 -16.86
CA GLY A 221 -5.89 -20.47 -16.58
C GLY A 221 -5.51 -20.43 -15.10
N GLN A 222 -5.73 -19.30 -14.43
CA GLN A 222 -5.52 -19.18 -12.98
C GLN A 222 -6.50 -20.08 -12.19
N ARG A 223 -7.78 -20.12 -12.57
CA ARG A 223 -8.79 -20.97 -11.95
C ARG A 223 -8.50 -22.46 -12.17
N ALA A 224 -8.01 -22.85 -13.35
CA ALA A 224 -7.61 -24.22 -13.65
C ALA A 224 -6.42 -24.67 -12.79
N ARG A 225 -5.34 -23.86 -12.73
CA ARG A 225 -4.18 -24.12 -11.86
C ARG A 225 -4.55 -24.20 -10.38
N ARG A 226 -5.53 -23.41 -9.94
CA ARG A 226 -6.06 -23.48 -8.57
C ARG A 226 -6.76 -24.82 -8.31
N ARG A 227 -7.71 -25.20 -9.18
CA ARG A 227 -8.45 -26.48 -9.06
C ARG A 227 -7.51 -27.68 -9.10
N GLN A 228 -6.50 -27.66 -9.96
CA GLN A 228 -5.49 -28.71 -10.02
C GLN A 228 -4.74 -28.86 -8.68
N ARG A 229 -4.26 -27.74 -8.11
CA ARG A 229 -3.55 -27.78 -6.81
C ARG A 229 -4.46 -28.22 -5.65
N GLU A 230 -5.73 -27.85 -5.68
CA GLU A 230 -6.72 -28.30 -4.68
C GLU A 230 -6.95 -29.82 -4.79
N ALA A 231 -7.10 -30.36 -6.00
CA ALA A 231 -7.25 -31.81 -6.23
C ALA A 231 -5.98 -32.62 -5.87
N GLU A 232 -4.79 -32.09 -6.19
CA GLU A 232 -3.51 -32.70 -5.81
C GLU A 232 -3.31 -32.72 -4.30
N ALA A 233 -3.74 -31.66 -3.60
CA ALA A 233 -3.73 -31.57 -2.14
C ALA A 233 -4.75 -32.53 -1.48
N GLU A 234 -5.94 -32.67 -2.05
CA GLU A 234 -6.96 -33.61 -1.58
C GLU A 234 -6.49 -35.07 -1.72
N THR A 235 -5.90 -35.40 -2.87
CA THR A 235 -5.30 -36.72 -3.13
C THR A 235 -4.15 -36.98 -2.14
N ALA A 236 -3.30 -35.99 -1.91
CA ALA A 236 -2.22 -36.07 -0.92
C ALA A 236 -2.74 -36.37 0.49
N ALA A 237 -3.80 -35.67 0.90
CA ALA A 237 -4.43 -35.86 2.20
C ALA A 237 -5.04 -37.27 2.32
N ALA A 238 -5.71 -37.77 1.28
CA ALA A 238 -6.27 -39.12 1.24
C ALA A 238 -5.19 -40.22 1.37
N GLU A 239 -4.01 -39.97 0.81
CA GLU A 239 -2.84 -40.88 0.89
C GLU A 239 -2.01 -40.69 2.17
N GLY A 240 -2.38 -39.73 3.04
CA GLY A 240 -1.61 -39.40 4.24
C GLY A 240 -0.23 -38.77 3.96
N ARG A 241 0.01 -38.29 2.73
CA ARG A 241 1.26 -37.62 2.35
C ARG A 241 1.16 -36.10 2.52
N PRO A 242 2.24 -35.41 2.93
CA PRO A 242 2.25 -33.96 2.98
C PRO A 242 2.15 -33.36 1.57
N TYR A 243 1.45 -32.23 1.44
CA TYR A 243 1.40 -31.43 0.22
C TYR A 243 1.91 -30.02 0.51
N PRO A 244 3.00 -29.57 -0.14
CA PRO A 244 3.60 -28.29 0.17
C PRO A 244 2.66 -27.14 -0.21
N PRO A 245 2.49 -26.12 0.65
CA PRO A 245 1.73 -24.93 0.29
C PRO A 245 2.44 -24.14 -0.82
N TYR A 246 1.70 -23.29 -1.52
CA TYR A 246 2.31 -22.35 -2.46
C TYR A 246 3.24 -21.38 -1.73
N GLU A 247 4.48 -21.26 -2.22
CA GLU A 247 5.49 -20.33 -1.73
C GLU A 247 5.81 -19.27 -2.79
N PRO A 248 5.73 -17.96 -2.46
CA PRO A 248 6.15 -16.90 -3.38
C PRO A 248 7.67 -16.92 -3.62
N ILE A 249 8.07 -16.85 -4.88
CA ILE A 249 9.49 -16.97 -5.32
C ILE A 249 10.41 -15.92 -4.67
N TRP A 250 9.94 -14.67 -4.55
CA TRP A 250 10.76 -13.53 -4.12
C TRP A 250 10.57 -13.14 -2.65
N PHE A 251 9.68 -13.83 -1.93
CA PHE A 251 9.34 -13.52 -0.54
C PHE A 251 9.22 -14.79 0.29
N GLY A 252 9.94 -14.86 1.40
CA GLY A 252 9.77 -15.89 2.42
C GLY A 252 8.72 -15.50 3.46
N LYS A 253 8.30 -16.44 4.31
CA LYS A 253 7.48 -16.14 5.49
C LYS A 253 8.37 -16.13 6.73
N GLU A 254 8.24 -15.08 7.53
CA GLU A 254 8.92 -14.96 8.81
C GLU A 254 7.93 -14.62 9.91
N LYS A 255 8.25 -15.01 11.15
CA LYS A 255 7.48 -14.63 12.33
C LYS A 255 7.74 -13.17 12.64
N GLU A 256 6.70 -12.36 12.72
CA GLU A 256 6.81 -10.97 13.14
C GLU A 256 7.29 -10.88 14.59
N GLU A 257 8.22 -9.96 14.86
CA GLU A 257 8.87 -9.84 16.17
C GLU A 257 7.83 -9.60 17.28
N GLY A 258 7.77 -10.51 18.26
CA GLY A 258 6.85 -10.41 19.38
C GLY A 258 5.40 -10.82 19.09
N THR A 259 5.10 -11.42 17.93
CA THR A 259 3.76 -11.94 17.60
C THR A 259 3.84 -13.36 17.04
N ASP A 260 2.71 -14.08 17.03
CA ASP A 260 2.58 -15.38 16.34
C ASP A 260 2.22 -15.23 14.85
N ASN A 261 2.21 -14.00 14.33
CA ASN A 261 1.83 -13.73 12.95
C ASN A 261 3.02 -14.01 12.02
N LEU A 262 2.73 -14.65 10.89
CA LEU A 262 3.68 -14.80 9.78
C LEU A 262 3.48 -13.65 8.79
N VAL A 263 4.58 -13.03 8.36
CA VAL A 263 4.61 -11.94 7.38
C VAL A 263 5.52 -12.29 6.21
N HIS A 264 5.21 -11.78 5.02
CA HIS A 264 6.06 -11.98 3.85
C HIS A 264 7.25 -10.99 3.84
N VAL A 265 8.46 -11.53 3.84
CA VAL A 265 9.73 -10.78 3.86
C VAL A 265 10.49 -11.04 2.57
N TYR A 266 11.04 -9.97 1.97
CA TYR A 266 11.84 -10.08 0.76
C TYR A 266 13.09 -10.92 1.01
N ASN A 267 13.32 -11.94 0.17
CA ASN A 267 14.41 -12.90 0.39
C ASN A 267 15.74 -12.49 -0.25
N GLY A 268 15.84 -11.28 -0.83
CA GLY A 268 17.09 -10.77 -1.41
C GLY A 268 17.37 -11.19 -2.85
N THR A 269 16.59 -12.11 -3.45
CA THR A 269 17.04 -12.84 -4.65
C THR A 269 16.57 -12.28 -6.00
N TYR A 270 15.58 -11.36 -6.03
CA TYR A 270 15.02 -10.86 -7.29
C TYR A 270 16.03 -10.07 -8.12
N TRP A 271 16.76 -9.14 -7.49
CA TRP A 271 17.70 -8.27 -8.20
C TRP A 271 18.90 -9.04 -8.75
N ASP A 272 19.38 -10.06 -8.02
CA ASP A 272 20.44 -10.96 -8.49
C ASP A 272 19.98 -11.81 -9.69
N ALA A 273 18.75 -12.32 -9.65
CA ALA A 273 18.15 -13.05 -10.77
C ALA A 273 18.02 -12.14 -11.99
N LYS A 274 17.55 -10.90 -11.80
CA LYS A 274 17.45 -9.88 -12.84
C LYS A 274 18.80 -9.56 -13.48
N ALA A 275 19.83 -9.34 -12.66
CA ALA A 275 21.17 -9.03 -13.15
C ALA A 275 21.78 -10.17 -13.99
N LYS A 276 21.42 -11.42 -13.69
CA LYS A 276 21.86 -12.62 -14.43
C LYS A 276 20.96 -12.98 -15.61
N GLY A 277 19.75 -12.40 -15.70
CA GLY A 277 18.71 -12.83 -16.63
C GLY A 277 18.17 -14.24 -16.35
N ASP A 278 18.33 -14.75 -15.13
CA ASP A 278 17.92 -16.11 -14.75
C ASP A 278 16.51 -16.11 -14.16
N TRP A 279 15.56 -16.55 -14.98
CA TRP A 279 14.15 -16.68 -14.60
C TRP A 279 13.71 -18.14 -14.44
N SER A 280 14.64 -19.08 -14.27
CA SER A 280 14.35 -20.51 -14.13
C SER A 280 13.37 -20.85 -13.00
N LYS A 281 13.32 -20.01 -11.95
CA LYS A 281 12.37 -20.14 -10.82
C LYS A 281 10.98 -19.58 -11.11
N CYS A 282 10.80 -18.80 -12.17
CA CYS A 282 9.53 -18.19 -12.51
C CYS A 282 8.60 -19.17 -13.21
N SER A 283 7.35 -19.23 -12.76
CA SER A 283 6.29 -19.94 -13.48
C SER A 283 5.72 -19.09 -14.62
N THR A 284 5.22 -19.76 -15.65
CA THR A 284 4.47 -19.12 -16.74
C THR A 284 3.05 -18.84 -16.26
N ILE A 285 2.70 -17.56 -16.14
CA ILE A 285 1.39 -17.13 -15.61
C ILE A 285 0.54 -16.34 -16.61
N PHE A 286 1.16 -15.86 -17.70
CA PHE A 286 0.48 -15.29 -18.85
C PHE A 286 0.29 -16.36 -19.91
#